data_AF-A0A7J6G077-F1
#
_entry.id   AF-A0A7J6G077-F1
#
_cell.length_a   1.000
_cell.length_b   1.000
_cell.length_c   1.000
_cell.angle_alpha   90.00
_cell.angle_beta   90.00
_cell.angle_gamma   90.00
#
_symmetry.space_group_name_H-M   'P 1'
#
loop_
_entity.id
_entity.type
_entity.pdbx_description
1 polymer ?
#
loop_
_entity_poly.entity_id
_entity_poly.type
_entity_poly.pdbx_seq_one_letter_code
_entity_poly.pdbx_strand_id
1 'polypeptide(L)'
;MLEVNLLVATIIASITFAAAVSMPGGYDDNKPYNGMPNLREKTKFKWFLVLDSAAFGSAAASMIIHFLLVSASKLFGRIVFYPFRIIMALTYFSIVSTFFAFLTVIVSVLDEQASYSESLPALWAACSSFLIPFIISVISFVFRFHRYNYYVMSTRIYIKSMLTRIINV
;
A
#
# COMPACT_ATOMS: atom_id res chain seq x y z
N MET A 1 15.75 6.09 -6.35
CA MET A 1 14.33 6.39 -6.03
C MET A 1 13.40 5.28 -6.49
N LEU A 2 13.41 4.88 -7.77
CA LEU A 2 12.53 3.83 -8.28
C LEU A 2 12.87 2.42 -7.77
N GLU A 3 14.16 2.10 -7.66
CA GLU A 3 14.64 0.83 -7.11
C GLU A 3 14.19 0.64 -5.67
N VAL A 4 14.18 1.71 -4.87
CA VAL A 4 13.71 1.69 -3.47
C VAL A 4 12.21 1.38 -3.41
N ASN A 5 11.40 1.98 -4.28
CA ASN A 5 9.96 1.68 -4.31
C ASN A 5 9.69 0.23 -4.74
N LEU A 6 10.44 -0.28 -5.72
CA LEU A 6 10.34 -1.67 -6.15
C LEU A 6 10.73 -2.62 -5.02
N LEU A 7 11.84 -2.35 -4.33
CA LEU A 7 12.30 -3.12 -3.18
C LEU A 7 11.23 -3.15 -2.08
N VAL A 8 10.65 -2.00 -1.72
CA VAL A 8 9.56 -1.92 -0.73
C VAL A 8 8.33 -2.72 -1.20
N ALA A 9 7.93 -2.59 -2.46
CA ALA A 9 6.82 -3.36 -3.01
C ALA A 9 7.08 -4.88 -2.95
N THR A 10 8.28 -5.33 -3.30
CA THR A 10 8.66 -6.75 -3.22
C THR A 10 8.60 -7.29 -1.79
N ILE A 11 9.05 -6.50 -0.80
CA ILE A 11 8.98 -6.87 0.61
C ILE A 11 7.51 -7.01 1.05
N ILE A 12 6.66 -6.04 0.73
CA ILE A 12 5.24 -6.09 1.10
C ILE A 12 4.53 -7.28 0.46
N ALA A 13 4.78 -7.55 -0.81
CA ALA A 13 4.19 -8.71 -1.49
C ALA A 13 4.65 -10.03 -0.87
N SER A 14 5.92 -10.12 -0.47
CA SER A 14 6.45 -11.31 0.22
C SER A 14 5.77 -11.54 1.58
N ILE A 15 5.65 -10.48 2.39
CA ILE A 15 5.04 -10.57 3.73
C ILE A 15 3.56 -10.95 3.64
N THR A 16 2.80 -10.31 2.73
CA THR A 16 1.36 -10.60 2.53
C THR A 16 1.14 -11.99 1.93
N PHE A 17 1.99 -12.44 1.00
CA PHE A 17 1.96 -13.81 0.50
C PHE A 17 2.24 -14.84 1.60
N ALA A 18 3.26 -14.59 2.44
CA ALA A 18 3.55 -15.45 3.58
C ALA A 18 2.38 -15.48 4.58
N ALA A 19 1.76 -14.34 4.86
CA ALA A 19 0.57 -14.25 5.70
C ALA A 19 -0.60 -15.06 5.13
N ALA A 20 -0.82 -15.02 3.82
CA ALA A 20 -1.87 -15.80 3.15
C ALA A 20 -1.67 -17.32 3.28
N VAL A 21 -0.42 -17.80 3.21
CA VAL A 21 -0.10 -19.24 3.34
C VAL A 21 -0.12 -19.70 4.80
N SER A 22 0.10 -18.79 5.75
CA SER A 22 0.21 -19.09 7.19
C SER A 22 -1.04 -18.69 8.00
N MET A 23 -2.19 -18.45 7.35
CA MET A 23 -3.37 -17.96 8.05
C MET A 23 -3.87 -18.95 9.13
N PRO A 24 -3.91 -18.53 10.41
CA PRO A 24 -4.41 -19.36 11.49
C PRO A 24 -5.93 -19.45 11.35
N GLY A 25 -6.41 -20.66 11.04
CA GLY A 25 -7.83 -20.91 10.82
C GLY A 25 -8.33 -22.15 11.54
N GLY A 26 -7.52 -23.22 11.55
CA GLY A 26 -7.98 -24.55 11.92
C GLY A 26 -9.12 -25.01 10.98
N TYR A 27 -9.12 -26.27 10.59
CA TYR A 27 -10.32 -26.83 9.96
C TYR A 27 -11.25 -27.27 11.08
N ASP A 28 -12.49 -26.80 11.03
CA ASP A 28 -13.51 -27.21 11.99
C ASP A 28 -13.99 -28.61 11.57
N ASP A 29 -13.50 -29.66 12.23
CA ASP A 29 -13.80 -31.07 11.90
C ASP A 29 -15.25 -31.48 12.25
N ASN A 30 -16.02 -30.59 12.89
CA ASN A 30 -17.34 -30.89 13.48
C ASN A 30 -18.56 -30.29 12.74
N LYS A 31 -18.37 -29.66 11.58
CA LYS A 31 -19.47 -29.13 10.73
C LYS A 31 -19.59 -29.94 9.43
N PRO A 32 -20.79 -30.11 8.84
CA PRO A 32 -21.00 -30.95 7.65
C PRO A 32 -20.25 -30.48 6.39
N TYR A 33 -19.63 -29.31 6.42
CA TYR A 33 -18.77 -28.77 5.37
C TYR A 33 -17.30 -28.79 5.82
N ASN A 34 -16.71 -29.99 5.85
CA ASN A 34 -15.28 -30.20 6.12
C ASN A 34 -14.43 -29.35 5.16
N GLY A 35 -13.51 -28.55 5.71
CA GLY A 35 -12.56 -27.77 4.90
C GLY A 35 -12.75 -26.25 4.91
N MET A 36 -13.60 -25.69 5.77
CA MET A 36 -13.68 -24.23 5.94
C MET A 36 -12.92 -23.78 7.20
N PRO A 37 -12.08 -22.72 7.11
CA PRO A 37 -11.38 -22.20 8.27
C PRO A 37 -12.39 -21.69 9.31
N ASN A 38 -12.20 -22.07 10.57
CA ASN A 38 -13.11 -21.75 11.68
C ASN A 38 -13.35 -20.22 11.83
N LEU A 39 -12.37 -19.41 11.41
CA LEU A 39 -12.44 -17.94 11.44
C LEU A 39 -13.22 -17.30 10.26
N ARG A 40 -13.70 -18.07 9.26
CA ARG A 40 -14.36 -17.54 8.05
C ARG A 40 -15.69 -16.82 8.33
N GLU A 41 -16.37 -17.17 9.43
CA GLU A 41 -17.62 -16.51 9.85
C GLU A 41 -17.38 -15.21 10.61
N LYS A 42 -16.17 -14.96 11.14
CA LYS A 42 -15.87 -13.73 11.86
C LYS A 42 -15.66 -12.58 10.88
N THR A 43 -16.52 -11.57 10.94
CA THR A 43 -16.48 -10.36 10.09
C THR A 43 -15.09 -9.72 10.05
N LYS A 44 -14.37 -9.72 11.19
CA LYS A 44 -13.02 -9.14 11.33
C LYS A 44 -11.97 -9.84 10.43
N PHE A 45 -12.06 -11.15 10.24
CA PHE A 45 -11.14 -11.92 9.40
C PHE A 45 -11.35 -11.67 7.90
N LYS A 46 -12.61 -11.45 7.47
CA LYS A 46 -12.91 -11.06 6.08
C LYS A 46 -12.31 -9.70 5.74
N TRP A 47 -12.42 -8.73 6.66
CA TRP A 47 -11.82 -7.40 6.47
C TRP A 47 -10.30 -7.48 6.38
N PHE A 48 -9.66 -8.29 7.23
CA PHE A 48 -8.23 -8.56 7.12
C PHE A 48 -7.85 -9.08 5.73
N LEU A 49 -8.52 -10.13 5.24
CA LEU A 49 -8.23 -10.72 3.94
C LEU A 49 -8.37 -9.72 2.78
N VAL A 50 -9.39 -8.86 2.82
CA VAL A 50 -9.61 -7.82 1.80
C VAL A 50 -8.50 -6.78 1.82
N LEU A 51 -8.11 -6.31 3.01
CA LEU A 51 -7.04 -5.32 3.17
C LEU A 51 -5.67 -5.88 2.78
N ASP A 52 -5.39 -7.13 3.14
CA ASP A 52 -4.15 -7.83 2.81
C ASP A 52 -4.06 -8.10 1.30
N SER A 53 -5.16 -8.53 0.67
CA SER A 53 -5.23 -8.71 -0.78
C SER A 53 -5.10 -7.40 -1.54
N ALA A 54 -5.67 -6.29 -1.04
CA ALA A 54 -5.51 -4.97 -1.64
C ALA A 54 -4.05 -4.46 -1.52
N ALA A 55 -3.38 -4.75 -0.39
CA ALA A 55 -1.97 -4.46 -0.20
C ALA A 55 -1.09 -5.24 -1.19
N PHE A 56 -1.30 -6.54 -1.30
CA PHE A 56 -0.59 -7.41 -2.25
C PHE A 56 -0.83 -6.98 -3.70
N GLY A 57 -2.09 -6.76 -4.09
CA GLY A 57 -2.46 -6.39 -5.46
C GLY A 57 -1.85 -5.05 -5.89
N SER A 58 -1.83 -4.06 -5.00
CA SER A 58 -1.21 -2.76 -5.28
C SER A 58 0.33 -2.84 -5.34
N ALA A 59 0.97 -3.64 -4.50
CA ALA A 59 2.40 -3.92 -4.58
C ALA A 59 2.77 -4.65 -5.88
N ALA A 60 2.02 -5.70 -6.24
CA ALA A 60 2.20 -6.47 -7.46
C ALA A 60 2.00 -5.60 -8.71
N ALA A 61 0.98 -4.74 -8.73
CA ALA A 61 0.76 -3.79 -9.83
C ALA A 61 1.93 -2.81 -9.98
N SER A 62 2.49 -2.31 -8.87
CA SER A 62 3.71 -1.47 -8.88
C SER A 62 4.89 -2.19 -9.54
N MET A 63 5.11 -3.47 -9.19
CA MET A 63 6.16 -4.31 -9.78
C MET A 63 5.93 -4.60 -11.26
N ILE A 64 4.70 -4.96 -11.65
CA ILE A 64 4.36 -5.28 -13.03
C ILE A 64 4.56 -4.05 -13.93
N ILE A 65 4.10 -2.87 -13.49
CA ILE A 65 4.30 -1.63 -14.25
C ILE A 65 5.79 -1.36 -14.43
N HIS A 66 6.60 -1.54 -13.38
CA HIS A 66 8.05 -1.37 -13.45
C HIS A 66 8.68 -2.34 -14.47
N PHE A 67 8.35 -3.63 -14.38
CA PHE A 67 8.89 -4.67 -15.25
C PHE A 67 8.51 -4.44 -16.71
N LEU A 68 7.23 -4.12 -16.98
CA LEU A 68 6.74 -3.80 -18.32
C LEU A 68 7.46 -2.57 -18.89
N LEU A 69 7.73 -1.55 -18.07
CA LEU A 69 8.38 -0.34 -18.54
C LEU A 69 9.85 -0.57 -18.91
N VAL A 70 10.58 -1.31 -18.07
CA VAL A 70 11.98 -1.68 -18.35
C VAL A 70 12.05 -2.55 -19.60
N SER A 71 11.16 -3.54 -19.72
CA SER A 71 11.08 -4.40 -20.91
C SER A 71 10.75 -3.60 -22.18
N ALA A 72 9.74 -2.73 -22.13
CA ALA A 72 9.34 -1.89 -23.26
C ALA A 72 10.44 -0.89 -23.67
N SER A 73 11.17 -0.31 -22.72
CA SER A 73 12.29 0.59 -23.04
C SER A 73 13.42 -0.11 -23.79
N LYS A 74 13.68 -1.38 -23.45
CA LYS A 74 14.72 -2.21 -24.07
C LYS A 74 14.31 -2.71 -25.46
N LEU A 75 13.02 -2.99 -25.65
CA LEU A 75 12.45 -3.48 -26.91
C LEU A 75 12.25 -2.38 -27.96
N PHE A 76 11.75 -1.20 -27.57
CA PHE A 76 11.36 -0.15 -28.52
C PHE A 76 12.34 1.00 -28.67
N GLY A 77 13.42 1.05 -27.87
CA GLY A 77 14.45 2.11 -27.94
C GLY A 77 13.91 3.54 -27.75
N ARG A 78 12.66 3.68 -27.30
CA ARG A 78 11.92 4.95 -27.20
C ARG A 78 11.96 5.43 -25.76
N ILE A 79 12.06 6.76 -25.58
CA ILE A 79 11.91 7.41 -24.27
C ILE A 79 10.47 7.14 -23.79
N VAL A 80 10.27 6.07 -23.01
CA VAL A 80 8.98 5.76 -22.39
C VAL A 80 8.78 6.71 -21.23
N PHE A 81 7.64 7.39 -21.22
CA PHE A 81 7.29 8.31 -20.14
C PHE A 81 7.08 7.51 -18.85
N TYR A 82 8.03 7.61 -17.92
CA TYR A 82 7.99 6.84 -16.69
C TYR A 82 6.86 7.34 -15.78
N PRO A 83 5.81 6.56 -15.46
CA PRO A 83 4.70 7.00 -14.62
C PRO A 83 5.10 6.94 -13.14
N PHE A 84 6.18 7.63 -12.79
CA PHE A 84 6.79 7.67 -11.46
C PHE A 84 5.76 7.98 -10.37
N ARG A 85 4.78 8.84 -10.68
CA ARG A 85 3.69 9.21 -9.76
C ARG A 85 2.77 8.03 -9.43
N ILE A 86 2.40 7.24 -10.43
CA ILE A 86 1.47 6.11 -10.26
C ILE A 86 2.12 5.02 -9.42
N ILE A 87 3.39 4.70 -9.72
CA ILE A 87 4.17 3.69 -9.00
C ILE A 87 4.36 4.09 -7.53
N MET A 88 4.69 5.36 -7.26
CA MET A 88 4.78 5.86 -5.89
C MET A 88 3.43 5.80 -5.16
N ALA A 89 2.34 6.21 -5.82
CA ALA A 89 1.02 6.21 -5.21
C ALA A 89 0.54 4.78 -4.90
N LEU A 90 0.77 3.82 -5.79
CA LEU A 90 0.45 2.39 -5.56
C LEU A 90 1.26 1.82 -4.40
N THR A 91 2.56 2.09 -4.35
CA THR A 91 3.44 1.61 -3.28
C THR A 91 3.03 2.21 -1.94
N TYR A 92 2.68 3.50 -1.92
CA TYR A 92 2.16 4.17 -0.73
C TYR A 92 0.83 3.56 -0.27
N PHE A 93 -0.11 3.36 -1.19
CA PHE A 93 -1.39 2.71 -0.90
C PHE A 93 -1.20 1.31 -0.33
N SER A 94 -0.26 0.53 -0.86
CA SER A 94 0.10 -0.80 -0.36
C SER A 94 0.59 -0.77 1.09
N ILE A 95 1.47 0.17 1.44
CA ILE A 95 1.97 0.36 2.81
C ILE A 95 0.81 0.66 3.78
N VAL A 96 -0.07 1.58 3.40
CA VAL A 96 -1.22 1.97 4.23
C VAL A 96 -2.19 0.80 4.41
N SER A 97 -2.50 0.07 3.34
CA SER A 97 -3.39 -1.10 3.39
C SER A 97 -2.82 -2.22 4.26
N THR A 98 -1.51 -2.48 4.17
CA THR A 98 -0.82 -3.48 5.01
C THR A 98 -0.92 -3.12 6.49
N PHE A 99 -0.80 -1.83 6.83
CA PHE A 99 -0.96 -1.36 8.21
C PHE A 99 -2.38 -1.61 8.75
N PHE A 100 -3.42 -1.31 7.97
CA PHE A 100 -4.79 -1.61 8.37
C PHE A 100 -5.04 -3.12 8.50
N ALA A 101 -4.48 -3.93 7.59
CA ALA A 101 -4.54 -5.39 7.69
C ALA A 101 -3.93 -5.87 9.02
N PHE A 102 -2.76 -5.36 9.38
CA PHE A 102 -2.11 -5.67 10.66
C PHE A 102 -2.96 -5.30 11.88
N LEU A 103 -3.59 -4.11 11.90
CA LEU A 103 -4.51 -3.71 12.98
C LEU A 103 -5.70 -4.67 13.09
N THR A 104 -6.31 -5.05 11.96
CA THR A 104 -7.44 -5.97 11.96
C THR A 104 -7.08 -7.36 12.49
N VAL A 105 -5.86 -7.84 12.20
CA VAL A 105 -5.33 -9.11 12.74
C VAL A 105 -5.19 -9.02 14.24
N ILE A 106 -4.52 -7.98 14.76
CA ILE A 106 -4.34 -7.80 16.21
C ILE A 106 -5.70 -7.81 16.91
N VAL A 107 -6.66 -7.04 16.41
CA VAL A 107 -8.00 -6.99 17.00
C VAL A 107 -8.71 -8.34 16.93
N SER A 108 -8.51 -9.12 15.85
CA SER A 108 -9.12 -10.44 15.72
C SER A 108 -8.53 -11.48 16.68
N VAL A 109 -7.21 -11.45 16.91
CA VAL A 109 -6.51 -12.37 17.83
C VAL A 109 -6.88 -12.06 19.28
N LEU A 110 -6.98 -10.78 19.64
CA LEU A 110 -7.34 -10.35 21.00
C LEU A 110 -8.80 -10.69 21.36
N ASP A 111 -9.71 -10.71 20.38
CA ASP A 111 -11.12 -11.07 20.56
C ASP A 111 -11.30 -12.55 20.96
N GLU A 112 -10.34 -13.41 20.63
CA GLU A 112 -10.41 -14.85 20.85
C GLU A 112 -9.85 -15.27 22.22
N GLN A 113 -8.97 -14.47 22.84
CA GLN A 113 -8.26 -14.80 24.09
C GLN A 113 -8.79 -14.06 25.34
N ALA A 114 -10.03 -13.59 25.31
CA ALA A 114 -10.60 -12.61 26.23
C ALA A 114 -10.23 -12.76 27.73
N SER A 115 -9.20 -11.98 28.14
CA SER A 115 -9.18 -11.16 29.36
C SER A 115 -8.90 -9.72 28.91
N TYR A 116 -9.95 -8.91 28.81
CA TYR A 116 -9.98 -7.56 28.21
C TYR A 116 -8.98 -6.55 28.81
N SER A 117 -8.45 -6.79 30.01
CA SER A 117 -7.58 -5.86 30.72
C SER A 117 -6.13 -5.85 30.20
N GLU A 118 -5.65 -6.94 29.60
CA GLU A 118 -4.23 -7.04 29.17
C GLU A 118 -4.01 -6.72 27.68
N SER A 119 -5.08 -6.67 26.89
CA SER A 119 -5.05 -6.43 25.44
C SER A 119 -4.98 -4.96 25.03
N LEU A 120 -5.45 -4.05 25.90
CA LEU A 120 -5.44 -2.60 25.71
C LEU A 120 -4.04 -1.99 25.51
N PRO A 121 -3.02 -2.31 26.35
CA PRO A 121 -1.70 -1.72 26.18
C PRO A 121 -0.98 -2.18 24.90
N ALA A 122 -1.21 -3.41 24.43
CA ALA A 122 -0.62 -3.92 23.19
C ALA A 122 -1.18 -3.21 21.95
N LEU A 123 -2.50 -2.99 21.91
CA LEU A 123 -3.15 -2.22 20.85
C LEU A 123 -2.67 -0.76 20.85
N TRP A 124 -2.55 -0.16 22.04
CA TRP A 124 -2.08 1.22 22.18
C TRP A 124 -0.62 1.39 21.76
N ALA A 125 0.26 0.47 22.14
CA ALA A 125 1.66 0.47 21.73
C ALA A 125 1.80 0.31 20.20
N ALA A 126 1.08 -0.65 19.61
CA ALA A 126 1.08 -0.87 18.16
C ALA A 126 0.59 0.36 17.38
N CYS A 127 -0.50 0.98 17.83
CA CYS A 127 -1.01 2.22 17.25
C CYS A 127 0.00 3.36 17.40
N SER A 128 0.63 3.51 18.56
CA SER A 128 1.57 4.61 18.85
C SER A 128 2.84 4.52 18.01
N SER A 129 3.40 3.32 17.83
CA SER A 129 4.61 3.11 17.02
C SER A 129 4.41 3.42 15.54
N PHE A 130 3.19 3.23 15.01
CA PHE A 130 2.89 3.47 13.60
C PHE A 130 2.25 4.83 13.31
N LEU A 131 1.53 5.42 14.26
CA LEU A 131 0.87 6.73 14.07
C LEU A 131 1.87 7.85 13.81
N ILE A 132 2.99 7.90 14.54
CA ILE A 132 4.02 8.93 14.38
C ILE A 132 4.63 8.92 12.96
N PRO A 133 5.19 7.79 12.46
CA PRO A 133 5.71 7.74 11.10
C PRO A 133 4.61 7.90 10.05
N PHE A 134 3.37 7.44 10.31
CA PHE A 134 2.25 7.65 9.41
C PHE A 134 1.90 9.13 9.25
N ILE A 135 1.77 9.88 10.35
CA ILE A 135 1.52 11.32 10.35
C ILE A 135 2.65 12.06 9.62
N ILE A 136 3.92 11.73 9.92
CA ILE A 136 5.08 12.32 9.24
C ILE A 136 5.03 12.03 7.73
N SER A 137 4.63 10.81 7.34
CA SER A 137 4.54 10.39 5.94
C SER A 137 3.41 11.10 5.20
N VAL A 138 2.23 11.25 5.83
CA VAL A 138 1.10 12.02 5.28
C VAL A 138 1.48 13.50 5.13
N ILE A 139 2.09 14.10 6.14
CA ILE A 139 2.57 15.50 6.08
C ILE A 139 3.60 15.65 4.96
N SER A 140 4.55 14.72 4.86
CA SER A 140 5.58 14.74 3.81
C SER A 140 4.98 14.57 2.43
N PHE A 141 3.97 13.70 2.27
CA PHE A 141 3.26 13.51 1.01
C PHE A 141 2.46 14.74 0.61
N VAL A 142 1.70 15.33 1.53
CA VAL A 142 0.93 16.57 1.29
C VAL A 142 1.86 17.73 0.97
N PHE A 143 2.95 17.90 1.71
CA PHE A 143 3.94 18.94 1.45
C PHE A 143 4.62 18.75 0.10
N ARG A 144 5.01 17.51 -0.24
CA ARG A 144 5.61 17.18 -1.53
C ARG A 144 4.62 17.36 -2.67
N PHE A 145 3.35 17.02 -2.47
CA PHE A 145 2.25 17.27 -3.41
C PHE A 145 2.02 18.77 -3.63
N HIS A 146 2.04 19.57 -2.55
CA HIS A 146 1.86 21.02 -2.62
C HIS A 146 3.04 21.70 -3.33
N ARG A 147 4.28 21.37 -2.96
CA ARG A 147 5.48 21.87 -3.67
C ARG A 147 5.45 21.48 -5.14
N TYR A 148 5.04 20.25 -5.43
CA TYR A 148 4.97 19.73 -6.78
C TYR A 148 3.92 20.46 -7.65
N ASN A 149 2.74 20.71 -7.10
CA ASN A 149 1.69 21.48 -7.77
C ASN A 149 2.17 22.91 -8.05
N TYR A 150 2.96 23.49 -7.13
CA TYR A 150 3.61 24.79 -7.30
C TYR A 150 4.59 24.82 -8.50
N TYR A 151 5.44 23.79 -8.66
CA TYR A 151 6.37 23.70 -9.80
C TYR A 151 5.66 23.51 -11.16
N VAL A 152 4.60 22.71 -11.20
CA VAL A 152 3.81 22.49 -12.43
C VAL A 152 3.02 23.75 -12.82
N MET A 153 2.46 24.46 -11.85
CA MET A 153 1.77 25.74 -12.10
C MET A 153 2.76 26.80 -12.61
N SER A 154 3.95 26.89 -12.02
CA SER A 154 5.00 27.82 -12.41
C SER A 154 5.47 27.58 -13.86
N THR A 155 5.74 26.34 -14.24
CA THR A 155 6.14 26.00 -15.63
C THR A 155 5.02 26.24 -16.64
N ARG A 156 3.76 25.94 -16.30
CA ARG A 156 2.60 26.28 -17.16
C ARG A 156 2.46 27.79 -17.38
N ILE A 157 2.67 28.61 -16.35
CA ILE A 157 2.64 30.08 -16.46
C ILE A 157 3.81 30.56 -17.34
N TYR A 158 5.01 29.99 -17.14
CA TYR A 158 6.20 30.36 -17.91
C TYR A 158 6.06 30.04 -19.40
N ILE A 159 5.58 28.84 -19.72
CA ILE A 159 5.32 28.40 -21.10
C ILE A 159 4.24 29.27 -21.75
N LYS A 160 3.14 29.54 -21.05
CA LYS A 160 2.06 30.40 -21.56
C LYS A 160 2.53 31.83 -21.83
N SER A 161 3.37 32.38 -20.94
CA SER A 161 4.01 33.70 -21.11
C SER A 161 4.96 33.73 -22.31
N MET A 162 5.82 32.71 -22.49
CA MET A 162 6.73 32.61 -23.62
C MET A 162 5.98 32.49 -24.96
N LEU A 163 4.96 31.63 -25.02
CA LEU A 163 4.10 31.48 -26.22
C LEU A 163 3.42 32.79 -26.61
N THR A 164 2.91 33.53 -25.62
CA THR A 164 2.23 34.82 -25.89
C THR A 164 3.22 35.85 -26.46
N ARG A 165 4.49 35.84 -26.02
CA ARG A 165 5.54 36.71 -26.57
C ARG A 165 5.97 36.32 -27.99
N ILE A 166 5.95 35.03 -28.34
CA ILE A 166 6.29 34.57 -29.70
C ILE A 166 5.16 34.89 -30.69
N ILE A 167 3.90 34.80 -30.27
CA ILE A 167 2.74 35.03 -31.16
C ILE A 167 2.51 36.52 -31.46
N ASN A 168 2.94 37.42 -30.55
CA ASN A 168 2.75 38.87 -30.68
C ASN A 168 3.95 39.62 -31.32
N VAL A 169 4.92 38.91 -31.91
CA VAL A 169 6.06 39.45 -32.67
C VAL A 169 5.88 39.09 -34.14
#